data_AF-A0A510J8W0-F1
#
_entry.id   AF-A0A510J8W0-F1
#
_cell.length_a   1.000
_cell.length_b   1.000
_cell.length_c   1.000
_cell.angle_alpha   90.00
_cell.angle_beta   90.00
_cell.angle_gamma   90.00
#
_symmetry.space_group_name_H-M   'P 1'
#
loop_
_entity.id
_entity.type
_entity.pdbx_description
1 polymer ?
#
loop_
_entity_poly.entity_id
_entity_poly.type
_entity_poly.pdbx_seq_one_letter_code
_entity_poly.pdbx_strand_id
1 'polypeptide(L)'
;MKNKIKEDRYHHGDLRYALIEKGIEIINLEGESNFSLRKVATRCGVSNAAPYAHFKNKEELLDAMRLHVIDQLAEELEKAKKEYYGTPDVLMKMGKSYVLFFYKYPIYHNFLFSKKNLKMDFSLEFTEKTENKALEILKKTALDIFDELKVSSKIIQDKIIAMWALVEGLTVIITMSDIKYDENWDKRIEEILNSVMIFDGNENLLEKVQ
;
A
#
# COMPACT_ATOMS: atom_id res chain seq x y z
N MET A 1 15.64 -31.02 8.58
CA MET A 1 16.88 -30.25 8.38
C MET A 1 16.55 -28.77 8.55
N LYS A 2 17.21 -28.08 9.47
CA LYS A 2 16.95 -26.66 9.78
C LYS A 2 17.48 -25.81 8.61
N ASN A 3 16.58 -25.22 7.82
CA ASN A 3 16.97 -24.27 6.79
C ASN A 3 17.40 -22.96 7.45
N LYS A 4 18.71 -22.78 7.49
CA LYS A 4 19.41 -21.55 7.85
C LYS A 4 18.99 -20.49 6.84
N ILE A 5 18.14 -19.55 7.26
CA ILE A 5 17.83 -18.36 6.47
C ILE A 5 19.17 -17.63 6.28
N LYS A 6 19.55 -17.44 5.01
CA LYS A 6 20.71 -16.62 4.63
C LYS A 6 20.45 -15.18 5.09
N GLU A 7 20.89 -14.86 6.30
CA GLU A 7 21.39 -13.54 6.61
C GLU A 7 22.63 -13.33 5.73
N ASP A 8 22.49 -12.61 4.61
CA ASP A 8 23.65 -12.02 3.97
C ASP A 8 23.27 -10.85 3.07
N ARG A 9 23.74 -9.66 3.51
CA ARG A 9 23.95 -8.40 2.77
C ARG A 9 22.81 -7.38 2.73
N TYR A 10 22.22 -7.06 3.87
CA TYR A 10 21.74 -5.69 4.07
C TYR A 10 22.97 -4.79 4.24
N HIS A 11 23.29 -3.99 3.23
CA HIS A 11 24.45 -3.13 3.28
C HIS A 11 24.28 -2.11 4.42
N HIS A 12 25.33 -1.92 5.23
CA HIS A 12 25.56 -0.71 6.04
C HIS A 12 25.71 0.57 5.17
N GLY A 13 25.07 0.62 4.00
CA GLY A 13 25.36 1.50 2.89
C GLY A 13 24.37 2.65 2.68
N ASP A 14 23.23 2.67 3.37
CA ASP A 14 22.46 3.91 3.43
C ASP A 14 21.87 4.11 4.82
N LEU A 15 22.58 4.88 5.64
CA LEU A 15 22.09 5.34 6.94
C LEU A 15 20.70 5.97 6.80
N ARG A 16 20.40 6.66 5.69
CA ARG A 16 19.08 7.24 5.43
C ARG A 16 17.98 6.18 5.44
N TYR A 17 18.20 5.05 4.76
CA TYR A 17 17.26 3.93 4.73
C TYR A 17 17.06 3.33 6.12
N ALA A 18 18.16 3.08 6.84
CA ALA A 18 18.08 2.52 8.19
C ALA A 18 17.31 3.43 9.15
N LEU A 19 17.49 4.75 9.04
CA LEU A 19 16.74 5.75 9.81
C LEU A 19 15.24 5.72 9.47
N ILE A 20 14.89 5.54 8.20
CA ILE A 20 13.50 5.43 7.75
C ILE A 20 12.82 4.18 8.33
N GLU A 21 13.40 3.00 8.13
CA GLU A 21 12.83 1.74 8.62
C GLU A 21 12.70 1.72 10.14
N LYS A 22 13.77 2.09 10.86
CA LYS A 22 13.71 2.20 12.32
C LYS A 22 12.74 3.25 12.79
N GLY A 23 12.56 4.33 12.02
CA GLY A 23 11.56 5.33 12.32
C GLY A 23 10.14 4.76 12.26
N ILE A 24 9.82 3.98 11.23
CA ILE A 24 8.52 3.32 11.06
C ILE A 24 8.27 2.34 12.21
N GLU A 25 9.25 1.53 12.58
CA GLU A 25 9.16 0.63 13.75
C GLU A 25 8.83 1.40 15.04
N ILE A 26 9.57 2.47 15.33
CA ILE A 26 9.41 3.26 16.57
C ILE A 26 8.01 3.88 16.64
N ILE A 27 7.51 4.46 15.54
CA ILE A 27 6.18 5.10 15.55
C ILE A 27 5.08 4.08 15.80
N ASN A 28 5.17 2.89 15.20
CA ASN A 28 4.20 1.83 15.42
C ASN A 28 4.21 1.32 16.88
N LEU A 29 5.37 1.29 17.52
CA LEU A 29 5.51 0.78 18.89
C LEU A 29 5.19 1.82 19.97
N GLU A 30 5.61 3.08 19.77
CA GLU A 30 5.64 4.10 20.82
C GLU A 30 4.76 5.32 20.50
N GLY A 31 4.24 5.42 19.28
CA GLY A 31 3.48 6.55 18.79
C GLY A 31 4.32 7.76 18.37
N GLU A 32 3.76 8.60 17.50
CA GLU A 32 4.42 9.79 16.94
C GLU A 32 4.80 10.83 18.02
N SER A 33 4.07 10.90 19.14
CA SER A 33 4.35 11.82 20.26
C SER A 33 5.69 11.53 20.94
N ASN A 34 6.11 10.26 20.96
CA ASN A 34 7.37 9.81 21.54
C ASN A 34 8.51 9.72 20.50
N PHE A 35 8.25 10.11 19.25
CA PHE A 35 9.20 10.00 18.15
C PHE A 35 10.16 11.21 18.07
N SER A 36 11.45 10.93 17.85
CA SER A 36 12.48 11.97 17.59
C SER A 36 13.67 11.41 16.82
N LEU A 37 14.40 12.26 16.08
CA LEU A 37 15.61 11.83 15.34
C LEU A 37 16.67 11.19 16.25
N ARG A 38 16.84 11.71 17.48
CA ARG A 38 17.80 11.15 18.45
C ARG A 38 17.43 9.72 18.86
N LYS A 39 16.14 9.45 19.04
CA LYS A 39 15.66 8.10 19.34
C LYS A 39 15.93 7.15 18.19
N VAL A 40 15.67 7.58 16.95
CA VAL A 40 16.00 6.80 15.74
C VAL A 40 17.50 6.56 15.65
N ALA A 41 18.34 7.58 15.85
CA ALA A 41 19.80 7.48 15.85
C ALA A 41 20.30 6.41 16.83
N THR A 42 19.78 6.49 18.06
CA THR A 42 20.11 5.54 19.14
C THR A 42 19.71 4.12 18.74
N ARG A 43 18.54 3.94 18.14
CA ARG A 43 18.06 2.64 17.68
C ARG A 43 18.84 2.07 16.50
N CYS A 44 19.39 2.95 15.65
CA CYS A 44 20.30 2.60 14.57
C CYS A 44 21.76 2.39 15.02
N GLY A 45 22.09 2.62 16.31
CA GLY A 45 23.46 2.48 16.82
C GLY A 45 24.44 3.54 16.33
N VAL A 46 23.94 4.72 15.94
CA VAL A 46 24.76 5.84 15.44
C VAL A 46 24.71 7.05 16.37
N SER A 47 25.59 8.03 16.15
CA SER A 47 25.61 9.25 16.96
C SER A 47 24.32 10.06 16.79
N ASN A 48 23.92 10.79 17.84
CA ASN A 48 22.73 11.65 17.81
C ASN A 48 22.77 12.75 16.73
N ALA A 49 23.97 13.08 16.22
CA ALA A 49 24.14 14.04 15.14
C ALA A 49 23.96 13.43 13.74
N ALA A 50 24.15 12.11 13.60
CA ALA A 50 24.18 11.43 12.30
C ALA A 50 22.89 11.59 11.46
N PRO A 51 21.66 11.54 12.03
CA PRO A 51 20.44 11.74 11.24
C PRO A 51 20.34 13.12 10.58
N TYR A 52 20.94 14.15 11.19
CA TYR A 52 20.85 15.52 10.70
C TYR A 52 21.61 15.75 9.39
N ALA A 53 22.47 14.81 8.99
CA ALA A 53 23.07 14.81 7.65
C ALA A 53 22.07 14.44 6.53
N HIS A 54 20.95 13.80 6.89
CA HIS A 54 19.93 13.32 5.95
C HIS A 54 18.58 13.99 6.11
N PHE A 55 18.23 14.42 7.32
CA PHE A 55 16.93 15.01 7.66
C PHE A 55 17.12 16.22 8.57
N LYS A 56 16.68 17.39 8.13
CA LYS A 56 16.80 18.65 8.86
C LYS A 56 15.98 18.64 10.15
N ASN A 57 14.83 17.96 10.13
CA ASN A 57 13.90 17.93 11.25
C ASN A 57 13.03 16.65 11.24
N LYS A 58 12.17 16.53 12.26
CA LYS A 58 11.27 15.38 12.44
C LYS A 58 10.31 15.21 11.27
N GLU A 59 9.75 16.31 10.78
CA GLU A 59 8.77 16.30 9.69
C GLU A 59 9.38 15.78 8.39
N GLU A 60 10.63 16.17 8.07
CA GLU A 60 11.32 15.66 6.87
C GLU A 60 11.57 14.15 6.94
N LEU A 61 11.86 13.61 8.12
CA LEU A 61 11.97 12.17 8.31
C LEU A 61 10.60 11.48 8.20
N LEU A 62 9.54 12.05 8.78
CA LEU A 62 8.18 11.52 8.66
C LEU A 62 7.70 11.48 7.20
N ASP A 63 7.94 12.56 6.44
CA ASP A 63 7.62 12.63 5.01
C ASP A 63 8.42 11.59 4.22
N ALA A 64 9.71 11.42 4.51
CA ALA A 64 10.54 10.41 3.86
C ALA A 64 10.06 8.99 4.19
N MET A 65 9.63 8.73 5.43
CA MET A 65 9.04 7.46 5.84
C MET A 65 7.72 7.19 5.09
N ARG A 66 6.85 8.20 4.97
CA ARG A 66 5.60 8.09 4.19
C ARG A 66 5.89 7.74 2.75
N LEU A 67 6.74 8.54 2.09
CA LEU A 67 7.10 8.33 0.69
C LEU A 67 7.73 6.95 0.48
N HIS A 68 8.55 6.50 1.42
CA HIS A 68 9.17 5.19 1.35
C HIS A 68 8.15 4.05 1.27
N VAL A 69 7.12 4.07 2.12
CA VAL A 69 6.06 3.04 2.08
C VAL A 69 5.20 3.15 0.81
N ILE A 70 4.83 4.37 0.42
CA ILE A 70 4.02 4.61 -0.78
C ILE A 70 4.76 4.17 -2.04
N ASP A 71 6.05 4.45 -2.14
CA ASP A 71 6.87 4.10 -3.29
C ASP A 71 7.04 2.58 -3.41
N GLN A 72 7.25 1.88 -2.28
CA GLN A 72 7.29 0.41 -2.28
C GLN A 72 5.96 -0.19 -2.72
N LEU A 73 4.84 0.29 -2.18
CA LEU A 73 3.51 -0.17 -2.59
C LEU A 73 3.25 0.12 -4.08
N ALA A 74 3.57 1.32 -4.54
CA ALA A 74 3.42 1.71 -5.93
C ALA A 74 4.24 0.81 -6.87
N GLU A 75 5.46 0.44 -6.48
CA GLU A 75 6.28 -0.49 -7.26
C GLU A 75 5.62 -1.87 -7.41
N GLU A 76 5.05 -2.41 -6.32
CA GLU A 76 4.33 -3.69 -6.36
C GLU A 76 3.06 -3.61 -7.23
N LEU A 77 2.32 -2.50 -7.16
CA LEU A 77 1.14 -2.30 -8.01
C LEU A 77 1.50 -2.13 -9.48
N GLU A 78 2.58 -1.43 -9.81
CA GLU A 78 3.06 -1.30 -11.19
C GLU A 78 3.58 -2.63 -11.74
N LYS A 79 4.24 -3.46 -10.91
CA LYS A 79 4.61 -4.83 -11.30
C LYS A 79 3.37 -5.65 -11.65
N ALA A 80 2.37 -5.66 -10.77
CA ALA A 80 1.11 -6.36 -11.01
C ALA A 80 0.38 -5.84 -12.26
N LYS A 81 0.26 -4.51 -12.40
CA LYS A 81 -0.32 -3.88 -13.59
C LYS A 81 0.40 -4.36 -14.85
N LYS A 82 1.72 -4.29 -14.88
CA LYS A 82 2.54 -4.67 -16.04
C LYS A 82 2.41 -6.14 -16.38
N GLU A 83 2.39 -7.02 -15.38
CA GLU A 83 2.29 -8.47 -15.58
C GLU A 83 0.93 -8.88 -16.17
N TYR A 84 -0.15 -8.25 -15.71
CA TYR A 84 -1.52 -8.61 -16.07
C TYR A 84 -2.16 -7.62 -17.06
N TYR A 85 -1.42 -6.68 -17.64
CA TYR A 85 -1.98 -5.66 -18.52
C TYR A 85 -2.72 -6.30 -19.72
N GLY A 86 -3.93 -5.81 -20.02
CA GLY A 86 -4.78 -6.32 -21.10
C GLY A 86 -5.55 -7.61 -20.77
N THR A 87 -5.41 -8.14 -19.55
CA THR A 87 -6.26 -9.23 -19.07
C THR A 87 -7.51 -8.68 -18.38
N PRO A 88 -8.65 -9.41 -18.39
CA PRO A 88 -9.86 -8.97 -17.70
C PRO A 88 -9.70 -8.82 -16.18
N ASP A 89 -8.72 -9.50 -15.58
CA ASP A 89 -8.51 -9.59 -14.13
C ASP A 89 -7.42 -8.65 -13.59
N VAL A 90 -6.85 -7.75 -14.42
CA VAL A 90 -5.76 -6.85 -14.02
C VAL A 90 -6.05 -6.04 -12.76
N LEU A 91 -7.26 -5.47 -12.62
CA LEU A 91 -7.66 -4.70 -11.44
C LEU A 91 -7.72 -5.59 -10.19
N MET A 92 -8.21 -6.82 -10.32
CA MET A 92 -8.24 -7.80 -9.24
C MET A 92 -6.82 -8.18 -8.83
N LYS A 93 -5.92 -8.45 -9.78
CA LYS A 93 -4.52 -8.81 -9.50
C LYS A 93 -3.75 -7.68 -8.82
N MET A 94 -4.03 -6.42 -9.19
CA MET A 94 -3.55 -5.24 -8.48
C MET A 94 -4.10 -5.20 -7.05
N GLY A 95 -5.40 -5.40 -6.86
CA GLY A 95 -6.02 -5.46 -5.53
C GLY A 95 -5.45 -6.56 -4.65
N LYS A 96 -5.18 -7.74 -5.22
CA LYS A 96 -4.49 -8.84 -4.52
C LYS A 96 -3.08 -8.44 -4.08
N SER A 97 -2.33 -7.80 -4.97
CA SER A 97 -0.96 -7.35 -4.70
C SER A 97 -0.92 -6.28 -3.61
N TYR A 98 -1.90 -5.36 -3.59
CA TYR A 98 -2.10 -4.39 -2.52
C TYR A 98 -2.22 -5.07 -1.16
N VAL A 99 -3.14 -6.04 -1.06
CA VAL A 99 -3.47 -6.72 0.19
C VAL A 99 -2.29 -7.57 0.66
N LEU A 100 -1.63 -8.30 -0.25
CA LEU A 100 -0.45 -9.11 0.08
C LEU A 100 0.76 -8.29 0.53
N PHE A 101 0.94 -7.08 -0.01
CA PHE A 101 1.99 -6.17 0.44
C PHE A 101 1.85 -5.85 1.93
N PHE A 102 0.66 -5.44 2.36
CA PHE A 102 0.43 -5.12 3.77
C PHE A 102 0.28 -6.35 4.66
N TYR A 103 -0.11 -7.50 4.11
CA TYR A 103 0.00 -8.77 4.82
C TYR A 103 1.45 -9.10 5.18
N LYS A 104 2.38 -8.87 4.25
CA LYS A 104 3.82 -9.08 4.45
C LYS A 104 4.45 -8.02 5.34
N TYR A 105 3.97 -6.78 5.27
CA TYR A 105 4.46 -5.64 6.05
C TYR A 105 3.34 -4.92 6.83
N PRO A 106 2.75 -5.54 7.87
CA PRO A 106 1.58 -4.95 8.57
C PRO A 106 1.86 -3.59 9.21
N ILE A 107 3.08 -3.37 9.69
CA ILE A 107 3.50 -2.10 10.30
C ILE A 107 3.48 -0.92 9.32
N TYR A 108 3.57 -1.20 8.01
CA TYR A 108 3.50 -0.16 6.98
C TYR A 108 2.07 0.36 6.82
N HIS A 109 1.05 -0.51 6.92
CA HIS A 109 -0.35 -0.10 6.85
C HIS A 109 -0.70 0.82 8.03
N ASN A 110 -0.41 0.35 9.24
CA ASN A 110 -0.65 1.12 10.48
C ASN A 110 0.02 2.49 10.47
N PHE A 111 1.25 2.57 9.95
CA PHE A 111 1.98 3.83 9.82
C PHE A 111 1.32 4.76 8.80
N LEU A 112 1.03 4.26 7.60
CA LEU A 112 0.55 5.06 6.47
C LEU A 112 -0.86 5.61 6.70
N PHE A 113 -1.76 4.81 7.29
CA PHE A 113 -3.17 5.17 7.49
C PHE A 113 -3.48 5.80 8.86
N SER A 114 -2.45 6.15 9.63
CA SER A 114 -2.64 7.03 10.79
C SER A 114 -3.06 8.44 10.34
N LYS A 115 -3.91 9.13 11.12
CA LYS A 115 -4.71 10.34 10.75
C LYS A 115 -3.99 11.50 10.04
N LYS A 116 -2.65 11.55 10.00
CA LYS A 116 -1.87 12.65 9.41
C LYS A 116 -1.06 12.25 8.18
N ASN A 117 -1.02 10.96 7.84
CA ASN A 117 0.02 10.42 6.95
C ASN A 117 -0.47 10.10 5.54
N LEU A 118 -1.73 10.31 5.20
CA LEU A 118 -2.21 10.12 3.82
C LEU A 118 -3.40 11.03 3.50
N LYS A 119 -3.34 11.70 2.35
CA LYS A 119 -4.49 12.37 1.75
C LYS A 119 -5.10 11.48 0.69
N MET A 120 -6.43 11.45 0.67
CA MET A 120 -7.22 10.66 -0.28
C MET A 120 -7.98 11.61 -1.19
N ASP A 121 -7.73 11.53 -2.49
CA ASP A 121 -8.45 12.26 -3.53
C ASP A 121 -9.01 11.27 -4.56
N PHE A 122 -10.32 11.06 -4.48
CA PHE A 122 -11.04 10.17 -5.39
C PHE A 122 -11.65 10.91 -6.58
N SER A 123 -11.35 12.20 -6.78
CA SER A 123 -11.67 12.85 -8.05
C SER A 123 -10.96 12.12 -9.20
N LEU A 124 -11.52 12.18 -10.41
CA LEU A 124 -10.87 11.61 -11.60
C LEU A 124 -9.84 12.56 -12.22
N GLU A 125 -9.53 13.66 -11.54
CA GLU A 125 -8.50 14.60 -11.97
C GLU A 125 -7.11 14.05 -11.64
N PHE A 126 -6.16 14.34 -12.52
CA PHE A 126 -4.78 13.95 -12.38
C PHE A 126 -3.92 15.17 -12.09
N THR A 127 -3.13 15.11 -11.02
CA THR A 127 -2.16 16.16 -10.70
C THR A 127 -0.74 15.59 -10.74
N GLU A 128 0.23 16.40 -11.13
CA GLU A 128 1.64 15.99 -11.12
C GLU A 128 2.18 15.71 -9.71
N LYS A 129 1.46 16.17 -8.66
CA LYS A 129 1.89 16.11 -7.26
C LYS A 129 0.96 15.26 -6.41
N THR A 130 0.62 14.06 -6.88
CA THR A 130 -0.09 13.11 -6.03
C THR A 130 0.73 12.75 -4.79
N GLU A 131 0.10 12.83 -3.62
CA GLU A 131 0.68 12.31 -2.38
C GLU A 131 0.44 10.79 -2.25
N ASN A 132 -0.48 10.20 -3.03
CA ASN A 132 -0.84 8.78 -2.99
C ASN A 132 -0.71 8.13 -4.37
N LYS A 133 0.49 7.67 -4.70
CA LYS A 133 0.79 7.01 -5.99
C LYS A 133 -0.02 5.72 -6.19
N ALA A 134 -0.30 4.97 -5.12
CA ALA A 134 -1.06 3.73 -5.21
C ALA A 134 -2.49 3.97 -5.72
N LEU A 135 -3.19 4.99 -5.17
CA LEU A 135 -4.51 5.38 -5.64
C LEU A 135 -4.48 5.87 -7.08
N GLU A 136 -3.44 6.61 -7.46
CA GLU A 136 -3.29 7.10 -8.84
C GLU A 136 -3.09 5.98 -9.86
N ILE A 137 -2.32 4.94 -9.52
CA ILE A 137 -2.14 3.76 -10.38
C ILE A 137 -3.48 3.03 -10.57
N LEU A 138 -4.27 2.89 -9.51
CA LEU A 138 -5.63 2.35 -9.58
C LEU A 138 -6.53 3.21 -10.47
N LYS A 139 -6.59 4.53 -10.24
CA LYS A 139 -7.42 5.46 -11.02
C LYS A 139 -7.12 5.38 -12.51
N LYS A 140 -5.83 5.46 -12.89
CA LYS A 140 -5.41 5.38 -14.29
C LYS A 140 -5.83 4.06 -14.92
N THR A 141 -5.54 2.95 -14.26
CA THR A 141 -5.84 1.61 -14.79
C THR A 141 -7.34 1.35 -14.89
N ALA A 142 -8.13 1.84 -13.92
CA ALA A 142 -9.58 1.74 -13.97
C ALA A 142 -10.16 2.59 -15.10
N LEU A 143 -9.67 3.82 -15.31
CA LEU A 143 -10.10 4.66 -16.42
C LEU A 143 -9.74 4.04 -17.77
N ASP A 144 -8.50 3.55 -17.93
CA ASP A 144 -8.07 2.85 -19.16
C ASP A 144 -9.03 1.71 -19.53
N ILE A 145 -9.54 0.95 -18.54
CA ILE A 145 -10.44 -0.19 -18.76
C ILE A 145 -11.89 0.25 -18.96
N PHE A 146 -12.41 1.12 -18.11
CA PHE A 146 -13.84 1.47 -18.12
C PHE A 146 -14.21 2.52 -19.17
N ASP A 147 -13.27 3.37 -19.62
CA ASP A 147 -13.51 4.29 -20.74
C ASP A 147 -13.69 3.52 -22.06
N GLU A 148 -12.95 2.43 -22.27
CA GLU A 148 -13.15 1.53 -23.42
C GLU A 148 -14.57 0.94 -23.45
N LEU A 149 -15.18 0.79 -22.27
CA LEU A 149 -16.52 0.23 -22.06
C LEU A 149 -17.62 1.30 -22.07
N LYS A 150 -17.28 2.58 -22.27
CA LYS A 150 -18.21 3.73 -22.29
C LYS A 150 -19.02 3.91 -21.01
N VAL A 151 -18.45 3.51 -19.87
CA VAL A 151 -19.04 3.71 -18.54
C VAL A 151 -19.00 5.19 -18.19
N SER A 152 -20.04 5.72 -17.54
CA SER A 152 -20.04 7.13 -17.12
C SER A 152 -18.97 7.41 -16.04
N SER A 153 -18.35 8.59 -16.08
CA SER A 153 -17.30 8.98 -15.13
C SER A 153 -17.74 8.86 -13.66
N LYS A 154 -19.01 9.13 -13.35
CA LYS A 154 -19.55 8.95 -12.00
C LYS A 154 -19.51 7.49 -11.54
N ILE A 155 -19.91 6.56 -12.40
CA ILE A 155 -19.88 5.12 -12.11
C ILE A 155 -18.43 4.63 -11.94
N ILE A 156 -17.50 5.13 -12.78
CA ILE A 156 -16.07 4.81 -12.66
C ILE A 156 -15.54 5.28 -11.29
N GLN A 157 -15.87 6.51 -10.89
CA GLN A 157 -15.49 7.04 -9.58
C GLN A 157 -16.04 6.18 -8.43
N ASP A 158 -17.33 5.82 -8.48
CA ASP A 158 -17.97 4.95 -7.48
C ASP A 158 -17.29 3.57 -7.41
N LYS A 159 -16.92 2.99 -8.57
CA LYS A 159 -16.17 1.73 -8.64
C LYS A 159 -14.77 1.86 -8.03
N ILE A 160 -14.05 2.95 -8.29
CA ILE A 160 -12.72 3.18 -7.70
C ILE A 160 -12.80 3.28 -6.18
N ILE A 161 -13.79 4.02 -5.66
CA ILE A 161 -14.03 4.11 -4.21
C ILE A 161 -14.33 2.72 -3.63
N ALA A 162 -15.19 1.94 -4.29
CA ALA A 162 -15.55 0.59 -3.85
C ALA A 162 -14.35 -0.38 -3.87
N MET A 163 -13.53 -0.36 -4.93
CA MET A 163 -12.31 -1.15 -5.02
C MET A 163 -11.33 -0.79 -3.89
N TRP A 164 -11.11 0.51 -3.66
CA TRP A 164 -10.24 0.98 -2.59
C TRP A 164 -10.75 0.54 -1.22
N ALA A 165 -12.05 0.76 -0.93
CA ALA A 165 -12.66 0.37 0.33
C ALA A 165 -12.56 -1.14 0.60
N LEU A 166 -12.73 -1.97 -0.43
CA LEU A 166 -12.62 -3.43 -0.31
C LEU A 166 -11.21 -3.87 0.05
N VAL A 167 -10.19 -3.38 -0.65
CA VAL A 167 -8.79 -3.77 -0.36
C VAL A 167 -8.30 -3.22 0.97
N GLU A 168 -8.75 -2.02 1.37
CA GLU A 168 -8.51 -1.47 2.71
C GLU A 168 -9.14 -2.34 3.80
N GLY A 169 -10.44 -2.62 3.68
CA GLY A 169 -11.16 -3.42 4.67
C GLY A 169 -10.55 -4.81 4.82
N LEU A 170 -10.20 -5.46 3.70
CA LEU A 170 -9.54 -6.75 3.72
C LEU A 170 -8.15 -6.66 4.36
N THR A 171 -7.36 -5.64 4.04
CA THR A 171 -6.04 -5.41 4.64
C THR A 171 -6.13 -5.26 6.15
N VAL A 172 -7.08 -4.49 6.65
CA VAL A 172 -7.31 -4.34 8.09
C VAL A 172 -7.63 -5.70 8.71
N ILE A 173 -8.56 -6.45 8.14
CA ILE A 173 -8.97 -7.76 8.68
C ILE A 173 -7.79 -8.72 8.78
N ILE A 174 -7.00 -8.89 7.72
CA ILE A 174 -5.91 -9.87 7.69
C ILE A 174 -4.70 -9.49 8.53
N THR A 175 -4.56 -8.21 8.89
CA THR A 175 -3.46 -7.70 9.72
C THR A 175 -3.82 -7.65 11.21
N MET A 176 -5.06 -7.97 11.60
CA MET A 176 -5.46 -8.08 13.00
C MET A 176 -4.70 -9.23 13.70
N SER A 177 -4.21 -8.96 14.92
CA SER A 177 -3.41 -9.92 15.70
C SER A 177 -4.17 -11.17 16.16
N ASP A 178 -5.49 -11.11 16.26
CA ASP A 178 -6.35 -12.16 16.83
C ASP A 178 -7.29 -12.81 15.80
N ILE A 179 -6.90 -12.82 14.52
CA ILE A 179 -7.70 -13.51 13.50
C ILE A 179 -7.46 -15.03 13.57
N LYS A 180 -8.53 -15.81 13.72
CA LYS A 180 -8.50 -17.26 13.53
C LYS A 180 -8.90 -17.55 12.08
N TYR A 181 -7.94 -17.99 11.28
CA TYR A 181 -8.19 -18.36 9.90
C TYR A 181 -7.31 -19.55 9.50
N ASP A 182 -7.94 -20.59 8.95
CA ASP A 182 -7.30 -21.90 8.75
C ASP A 182 -6.74 -22.09 7.32
N GLU A 183 -6.91 -21.11 6.42
CA GLU A 183 -6.50 -21.24 5.02
C GLU A 183 -5.35 -20.29 4.63
N ASN A 184 -4.74 -20.54 3.47
CA ASN A 184 -3.69 -19.71 2.91
C ASN A 184 -4.28 -18.41 2.32
N TRP A 185 -3.88 -17.27 2.89
CA TRP A 185 -4.31 -15.93 2.48
C TRP A 185 -4.07 -15.62 1.00
N ASP A 186 -3.00 -16.12 0.38
CA ASP A 186 -2.71 -15.84 -1.03
C ASP A 186 -3.83 -16.29 -1.96
N LYS A 187 -4.28 -17.54 -1.82
CA LYS A 187 -5.40 -18.07 -2.60
C LYS A 187 -6.72 -17.43 -2.18
N ARG A 188 -6.89 -17.21 -0.87
CA ARG A 188 -8.16 -16.73 -0.34
C ARG A 188 -8.47 -15.28 -0.73
N ILE A 189 -7.47 -14.40 -0.71
CA ILE A 189 -7.64 -13.00 -1.13
C ILE A 189 -8.20 -12.94 -2.55
N GLU A 190 -7.65 -13.74 -3.45
CA GLU A 190 -8.12 -13.83 -4.83
C GLU A 190 -9.57 -14.31 -4.93
N GLU A 191 -9.96 -15.35 -4.18
CA GLU A 191 -11.35 -15.83 -4.13
C GLU A 191 -12.31 -14.76 -3.57
N ILE A 192 -11.90 -14.04 -2.50
CA ILE A 192 -12.71 -12.97 -1.90
C ILE A 192 -12.89 -11.84 -2.91
N LEU A 193 -11.80 -11.35 -3.51
CA LEU A 193 -11.87 -10.25 -4.47
C LEU A 193 -12.73 -10.63 -5.68
N ASN A 194 -12.59 -11.84 -6.21
CA ASN A 194 -13.43 -12.33 -7.32
C ASN A 194 -14.90 -12.51 -6.94
N SER A 195 -15.21 -12.83 -5.67
CA SER A 195 -16.59 -12.97 -5.22
C SER A 195 -17.37 -11.65 -5.23
N VAL A 196 -16.65 -10.53 -5.27
CA VAL A 196 -17.19 -9.19 -5.31
C VAL A 196 -16.97 -8.63 -6.72
N MET A 197 -18.01 -8.63 -7.55
CA MET A 197 -17.99 -8.30 -9.00
C MET A 197 -17.54 -6.86 -9.37
N ILE A 198 -16.89 -6.13 -8.46
CA ILE A 198 -16.44 -4.75 -8.66
C ILE A 198 -15.31 -4.67 -9.69
N PHE A 199 -14.49 -5.72 -9.79
CA PHE A 199 -13.31 -5.77 -10.67
C PHE A 199 -13.62 -6.19 -12.11
N ASP A 200 -14.83 -6.69 -12.37
CA ASP A 200 -15.22 -7.12 -13.71
C ASP A 200 -15.54 -5.89 -14.58
N GLY A 201 -14.83 -5.76 -15.69
CA GLY A 201 -15.13 -4.81 -16.77
C GLY A 201 -16.47 -5.10 -17.49
N ASN A 202 -17.10 -6.24 -17.23
CA ASN A 202 -18.36 -6.57 -17.88
C ASN A 202 -19.55 -6.05 -17.06
N GLU A 203 -20.18 -4.97 -17.53
CA GLU A 203 -21.44 -4.45 -16.97
C GLU A 203 -22.68 -5.34 -17.21
N ASN A 204 -22.54 -6.54 -17.78
CA ASN A 204 -23.66 -7.45 -18.07
C ASN A 204 -24.27 -8.19 -16.85
N LEU A 205 -24.18 -7.62 -15.65
CA LEU A 205 -24.71 -8.26 -14.43
C LEU A 205 -26.07 -7.71 -13.99
N LEU A 206 -26.57 -6.65 -14.64
CA LEU A 206 -27.91 -6.12 -14.38
C LEU A 206 -28.98 -6.59 -15.37
N GLU A 207 -28.62 -7.35 -16.43
CA GLU A 207 -29.62 -7.91 -17.37
C GLU A 207 -30.19 -9.28 -16.95
N LYS A 208 -29.81 -9.84 -15.80
CA LYS A 208 -30.33 -11.15 -15.31
C LYS A 208 -31.32 -11.06 -14.16
N VAL A 209 -31.92 -9.90 -13.93
CA VAL A 209 -33.11 -9.75 -13.08
C VAL A 209 -34.18 -8.99 -13.87
N GLN A 210 -34.74 -9.67 -14.87
CA GLN A 210 -36.08 -9.40 -15.41
C GLN A 210 -36.89 -10.68 -15.36
#